data_AF-A0A259SUI8-F1
#
_entry.id   AF-A0A259SUI8-F1
#
_cell.length_a   1.000
_cell.length_b   1.000
_cell.length_c   1.000
_cell.angle_alpha   90.00
_cell.angle_beta   90.00
_cell.angle_gamma   90.00
#
_symmetry.space_group_name_H-M   'P 1'
#
loop_
_entity.id
_entity.type
_entity.pdbx_description
1 polymer ?
#
loop_
_entity_poly.entity_id
_entity_poly.type
_entity_poly.pdbx_seq_one_letter_code
_entity_poly.pdbx_strand_id
1 'polypeptide(L)'
;MTAAADQPVDDRRSPGRAAGEQTRRPPGTLVLLRNGQSEADDGQVFAGLLDPHLTGVGIAEAAAAATMLAAHGVEVDLLVTSPMARASRTAEVVARTLSVPREAVLTDDRLLPRGLGCLTGLAKRRALERYGHDAYLEWRYAVDGRPPPATVAQAAGWPWRPPGELVDDAALIAGESLRDVIGRVEPVWTQTVRPALAAGRGVLVVAHGDSLRAFRAVVEGLAGASLADGSITPAQPLLYVTGGDGHVVALGEREQTQRVARGLRRRGVAADRADPVERDLGRRQQIRQGERVVDAGVAVEVQRGGGVGHRILLGMRTGCAGAGRRRTCGPPEGVSRSWA
;
A
#
# COMPACT_ATOMS: atom_id res chain seq x y z
N MET A 1 -76.71 -46.78 11.38
CA MET A 1 -75.56 -47.53 11.94
C MET A 1 -74.77 -48.07 10.76
N THR A 2 -73.69 -47.40 10.40
CA THR A 2 -72.85 -47.77 9.24
C THR A 2 -71.40 -47.46 9.58
N ALA A 3 -70.54 -48.39 9.17
CA ALA A 3 -69.13 -48.54 9.52
C ALA A 3 -68.19 -47.59 8.76
N ALA A 4 -66.97 -47.42 9.28
CA ALA A 4 -65.67 -47.25 8.57
C ALA A 4 -64.58 -47.01 9.64
N ALA A 5 -63.57 -47.87 9.83
CA ALA A 5 -62.39 -48.13 8.99
C ALA A 5 -61.25 -47.09 9.16
N ASP A 6 -60.19 -47.54 9.84
CA ASP A 6 -58.75 -47.42 9.53
C ASP A 6 -58.17 -46.13 8.89
N GLN A 7 -57.21 -45.51 9.59
CA GLN A 7 -56.18 -44.63 9.01
C GLN A 7 -54.86 -44.78 9.82
N PRO A 8 -53.68 -44.83 9.15
CA PRO A 8 -52.39 -45.09 9.75
C PRO A 8 -51.71 -43.84 10.32
N VAL A 9 -50.76 -44.08 11.22
CA VAL A 9 -49.89 -43.09 11.87
C VAL A 9 -48.92 -42.47 10.85
N ASP A 10 -49.00 -41.16 10.63
CA ASP A 10 -48.01 -40.39 9.86
C ASP A 10 -46.85 -39.97 10.78
N ASP A 11 -45.77 -40.75 10.71
CA ASP A 11 -44.50 -40.48 11.37
C ASP A 11 -43.61 -39.64 10.43
N ARG A 12 -43.76 -38.31 10.47
CA ARG A 12 -42.82 -37.36 9.85
C ARG A 12 -42.57 -36.13 10.72
N ARG A 13 -41.93 -36.32 11.87
CA ARG A 13 -41.11 -35.25 12.46
C ARG A 13 -39.85 -35.08 11.64
N SER A 14 -39.88 -34.16 10.67
CA SER A 14 -38.65 -33.61 10.12
C SER A 14 -37.92 -32.82 11.22
N PRO A 15 -36.66 -33.14 11.55
CA PRO A 15 -35.90 -32.30 12.46
C PRO A 15 -35.61 -30.99 11.74
N GLY A 16 -36.19 -29.91 12.24
CA GLY A 16 -35.88 -28.56 11.79
C GLY A 16 -34.37 -28.35 11.84
N ARG A 17 -33.74 -28.17 10.69
CA ARG A 17 -32.37 -27.67 10.57
C ARG A 17 -32.34 -26.26 11.14
N ALA A 18 -32.10 -26.13 12.43
CA ALA A 18 -31.50 -24.94 13.01
C ALA A 18 -30.00 -24.94 12.64
N ALA A 19 -29.70 -24.72 11.36
CA ALA A 19 -28.38 -24.25 10.96
C ALA A 19 -28.44 -22.73 11.11
N GLY A 20 -27.71 -22.20 12.10
CA GLY A 20 -27.75 -20.79 12.48
C GLY A 20 -27.62 -19.88 11.27
N GLU A 21 -28.68 -19.11 11.01
CA GLU A 21 -28.61 -17.87 10.27
C GLU A 21 -27.72 -16.93 11.12
N GLN A 22 -26.41 -17.02 10.92
CA GLN A 22 -25.50 -15.97 11.35
C GLN A 22 -26.00 -14.72 10.66
N THR A 23 -26.68 -13.84 11.40
CA THR A 23 -27.15 -12.56 10.92
C THR A 23 -25.98 -11.89 10.21
N ARG A 24 -26.01 -11.88 8.87
CA ARG A 24 -24.93 -11.31 8.07
C ARG A 24 -24.86 -9.84 8.41
N ARG A 25 -23.92 -9.46 9.27
CA ARG A 25 -23.67 -8.07 9.60
C ARG A 25 -23.37 -7.30 8.31
N PRO A 26 -23.88 -6.07 8.16
CA PRO A 26 -23.66 -5.29 6.96
C PRO A 26 -22.15 -5.06 6.76
N PRO A 27 -21.68 -5.04 5.51
CA PRO A 27 -20.28 -4.79 5.19
C PRO A 27 -19.88 -3.38 5.63
N GLY A 28 -18.69 -3.25 6.24
CA GLY A 28 -18.09 -1.96 6.58
C GLY A 28 -17.32 -1.38 5.39
N THR A 29 -16.97 -0.10 5.49
CA THR A 29 -16.18 0.62 4.49
C THR A 29 -14.91 1.16 5.13
N LEU A 30 -13.75 0.87 4.54
CA LEU A 30 -12.48 1.44 4.95
C LEU A 30 -11.95 2.38 3.86
N VAL A 31 -11.58 3.59 4.25
CA VAL A 31 -10.88 4.56 3.41
C VAL A 31 -9.50 4.81 3.98
N LEU A 32 -8.46 4.63 3.16
CA LEU A 32 -7.11 5.11 3.47
C LEU A 32 -6.83 6.38 2.68
N LEU A 33 -6.34 7.42 3.35
CA LEU A 33 -6.03 8.70 2.74
C LEU A 33 -4.68 9.21 3.20
N ARG A 34 -3.74 9.37 2.26
CA ARG A 34 -2.49 10.09 2.56
C ARG A 34 -2.79 11.57 2.73
N ASN A 35 -2.10 12.23 3.66
CA ASN A 35 -2.11 13.69 3.77
C ASN A 35 -1.92 14.38 2.40
N GLY A 36 -2.50 15.58 2.25
CA GLY A 36 -2.24 16.41 1.07
C GLY A 36 -0.76 16.79 0.94
N GLN A 37 -0.37 17.38 -0.20
CA GLN A 37 0.99 17.83 -0.43
C GLN A 37 1.54 18.67 0.73
N SER A 38 2.68 18.26 1.28
CA SER A 38 3.45 19.02 2.26
C SER A 38 4.55 19.87 1.61
N GLU A 39 5.13 20.82 2.35
CA GLU A 39 6.30 21.59 1.91
C GLU A 39 7.47 20.68 1.50
N ALA A 40 7.67 19.57 2.22
CA ALA A 40 8.70 18.60 1.88
C ALA A 40 8.37 17.80 0.61
N ASP A 41 7.10 17.49 0.38
CA ASP A 41 6.66 16.86 -0.88
C ASP A 41 6.90 17.79 -2.07
N ASP A 42 6.59 19.07 -1.92
CA ASP A 42 6.85 20.07 -2.96
C ASP A 42 8.35 20.23 -3.23
N GLY A 43 9.15 20.33 -2.16
CA GLY A 43 10.60 20.43 -2.22
C GLY A 43 11.35 19.14 -2.58
N GLN A 44 10.66 18.00 -2.74
CA GLN A 44 11.27 16.68 -2.94
C GLN A 44 12.31 16.33 -1.86
N VAL A 45 11.95 16.56 -0.59
CA VAL A 45 12.77 16.31 0.60
C VAL A 45 12.18 15.16 1.42
N PHE A 46 13.04 14.32 1.97
CA PHE A 46 12.62 13.29 2.93
C PHE A 46 12.26 13.92 4.28
N ALA A 47 10.96 14.06 4.56
CA ALA A 47 10.50 14.55 5.85
C ALA A 47 10.69 13.52 6.98
N GLY A 48 10.24 12.28 6.79
CA GLY A 48 10.20 11.29 7.86
C GLY A 48 9.40 11.81 9.05
N LEU A 49 9.98 11.76 10.25
CA LEU A 49 9.41 12.22 11.51
C LEU A 49 9.46 13.76 11.70
N LEU A 50 9.98 14.51 10.73
CA LEU A 50 9.85 15.97 10.71
C LEU A 50 8.42 16.38 10.36
N ASP A 51 8.03 17.62 10.71
CA ASP A 51 6.67 18.13 10.47
C ASP A 51 6.58 19.36 9.56
N PRO A 52 6.86 19.21 8.26
CA PRO A 52 6.52 20.23 7.27
C PRO A 52 5.02 20.46 7.21
N HIS A 53 4.62 21.71 7.00
CA HIS A 53 3.21 22.07 6.86
C HIS A 53 2.62 21.59 5.52
N LEU A 54 1.28 21.59 5.42
CA LEU A 54 0.61 21.46 4.13
C LEU A 54 0.81 22.72 3.30
N THR A 55 1.01 22.54 2.00
CA THR A 55 0.95 23.68 1.06
C THR A 55 -0.51 24.09 0.82
N GLY A 56 -0.73 25.25 0.21
CA GLY A 56 -2.07 25.64 -0.27
C GLY A 56 -2.67 24.62 -1.25
N VAL A 57 -1.80 23.96 -2.04
CA VAL A 57 -2.19 22.84 -2.90
C VAL A 57 -2.65 21.65 -2.07
N GLY A 58 -1.90 21.25 -1.04
CA GLY A 58 -2.27 20.12 -0.18
C GLY A 58 -3.61 20.31 0.53
N ILE A 59 -3.94 21.55 0.93
CA ILE A 59 -5.26 21.88 1.50
C ILE A 59 -6.36 21.72 0.43
N ALA A 60 -6.14 22.21 -0.79
CA ALA A 60 -7.10 22.06 -1.88
C ALA A 60 -7.30 20.59 -2.28
N GLU A 61 -6.24 19.79 -2.28
CA GLU A 61 -6.31 18.35 -2.53
C GLU A 61 -7.14 17.63 -1.46
N ALA A 62 -6.95 17.97 -0.17
CA ALA A 62 -7.75 17.42 0.92
C ALA A 62 -9.25 17.75 0.77
N ALA A 63 -9.57 18.99 0.42
CA ALA A 63 -10.95 19.42 0.18
C ALA A 63 -11.59 18.69 -1.02
N ALA A 64 -10.80 18.46 -2.08
CA ALA A 64 -11.25 17.72 -3.25
C ALA A 64 -11.51 16.24 -2.94
N ALA A 65 -10.63 15.59 -2.17
CA ALA A 65 -10.81 14.24 -1.68
C ALA A 65 -12.11 14.12 -0.86
N ALA A 66 -12.35 15.09 0.04
CA ALA A 66 -13.55 15.12 0.87
C ALA A 66 -14.84 15.28 0.05
N THR A 67 -14.85 16.23 -0.88
CA THR A 67 -15.99 16.46 -1.81
C THR A 67 -16.30 15.20 -2.61
N MET A 68 -15.26 14.50 -3.03
CA MET A 68 -15.38 13.26 -3.78
C MET A 68 -15.96 12.12 -2.95
N LEU A 69 -15.50 11.93 -1.71
CA LEU A 69 -16.04 10.92 -0.80
C LEU A 69 -17.54 11.18 -0.55
N ALA A 70 -17.91 12.45 -0.29
CA ALA A 70 -19.30 12.86 -0.12
C ALA A 70 -20.16 12.57 -1.36
N ALA A 71 -19.65 12.91 -2.56
CA ALA A 71 -20.37 12.69 -3.81
C ALA A 71 -20.62 11.20 -4.13
N HIS A 72 -19.86 10.29 -3.53
CA HIS A 72 -20.05 8.84 -3.67
C HIS A 72 -20.79 8.22 -2.48
N GLY A 73 -21.35 9.03 -1.58
CA GLY A 73 -22.12 8.56 -0.43
C GLY A 73 -21.29 7.78 0.58
N VAL A 74 -19.99 8.08 0.70
CA VAL A 74 -19.14 7.43 1.71
C VAL A 74 -19.46 8.01 3.09
N GLU A 75 -20.01 7.17 3.97
CA GLU A 75 -20.24 7.49 5.37
C GLU A 75 -19.00 7.15 6.21
N VAL A 76 -18.67 8.02 7.16
CA VAL A 76 -17.51 7.86 8.04
C VAL A 76 -17.96 8.04 9.49
N ASP A 77 -17.99 6.95 10.23
CA ASP A 77 -18.36 6.92 11.65
C ASP A 77 -17.14 7.04 12.58
N LEU A 78 -15.94 6.77 12.06
CA LEU A 78 -14.68 6.82 12.80
C LEU A 78 -13.58 7.35 11.88
N LEU A 79 -12.87 8.37 12.34
CA LEU A 79 -11.65 8.86 11.70
C LEU A 79 -10.47 8.59 12.62
N VAL A 80 -9.43 7.92 12.11
CA VAL A 80 -8.16 7.74 12.83
C VAL A 80 -7.05 8.48 12.08
N THR A 81 -6.27 9.32 12.76
CA THR A 81 -5.21 10.10 12.12
C THR A 81 -3.89 10.10 12.88
N SER A 82 -2.80 10.36 12.17
CA SER A 82 -1.50 10.64 12.77
C SER A 82 -1.51 12.03 13.44
N PRO A 83 -0.79 12.18 14.57
CA PRO A 83 -0.60 13.47 15.26
C PRO A 83 0.18 14.53 14.46
N MET A 84 0.86 14.17 13.37
CA MET A 84 1.59 15.13 12.52
C MET A 84 0.64 16.19 11.96
N ALA A 85 1.03 17.47 11.98
CA ALA A 85 0.14 18.57 11.62
C ALA A 85 -0.41 18.42 10.20
N ARG A 86 0.40 17.92 9.26
CA ARG A 86 -0.05 17.68 7.87
C ARG A 86 -1.15 16.61 7.76
N ALA A 87 -1.11 15.57 8.57
CA ALA A 87 -2.13 14.53 8.59
C ALA A 87 -3.38 15.01 9.33
N SER A 88 -3.20 15.59 10.52
CA SER A 88 -4.29 16.17 11.33
C SER A 88 -5.05 17.26 10.57
N ARG A 89 -4.35 18.17 9.87
CA ARG A 89 -4.99 19.21 9.07
C ARG A 89 -5.74 18.67 7.85
N THR A 90 -5.22 17.62 7.22
CA THR A 90 -5.95 16.89 6.17
C THR A 90 -7.23 16.27 6.74
N ALA A 91 -7.11 15.59 7.89
CA ALA A 91 -8.23 14.97 8.59
C ALA A 91 -9.31 16.00 8.97
N GLU A 92 -8.94 17.16 9.49
CA GLU A 92 -9.87 18.25 9.81
C GLU A 92 -10.67 18.72 8.58
N VAL A 93 -10.02 18.89 7.43
CA VAL A 93 -10.70 19.30 6.19
C VAL A 93 -11.72 18.26 5.76
N VAL A 94 -11.33 16.98 5.80
CA VAL A 94 -12.19 15.87 5.40
C VAL A 94 -13.35 15.67 6.39
N ALA A 95 -13.05 15.66 7.69
CA ALA A 95 -14.03 15.51 8.76
C ALA A 95 -15.13 16.57 8.69
N ARG A 96 -14.78 17.84 8.48
CA ARG A 96 -15.78 18.91 8.32
C ARG A 96 -16.71 18.70 7.13
N THR A 97 -16.19 18.22 6.02
CA THR A 97 -16.98 18.02 4.78
C THR A 97 -17.89 16.80 4.88
N LEU A 98 -17.42 15.74 5.53
CA LEU A 98 -18.17 14.51 5.75
C LEU A 98 -18.99 14.53 7.04
N SER A 99 -19.05 15.66 7.74
CA SER A 99 -19.76 15.83 9.02
C SER A 99 -19.37 14.82 10.09
N VAL A 100 -18.11 14.40 10.12
CA VAL A 100 -17.59 13.49 11.16
C VAL A 100 -17.52 14.26 12.48
N PRO A 101 -18.17 13.79 13.55
CA PRO A 101 -18.17 14.49 14.84
C PRO A 101 -16.78 14.42 15.49
N ARG A 102 -16.44 15.43 16.30
CA ARG A 102 -15.09 15.59 16.86
C ARG A 102 -14.69 14.40 17.75
N GLU A 103 -15.64 13.86 18.51
CA GLU A 103 -15.49 12.70 19.37
C GLU A 103 -15.24 11.39 18.61
N ALA A 104 -15.53 11.36 17.30
CA ALA A 104 -15.23 10.24 16.42
C ALA A 104 -13.86 10.39 15.72
N VAL A 105 -13.11 11.46 16.01
CA VAL A 105 -11.74 11.65 15.51
C VAL A 105 -10.76 11.19 16.57
N LEU A 106 -10.04 10.11 16.28
CA LEU A 106 -8.97 9.57 17.12
C LEU A 106 -7.60 9.91 16.54
N THR A 107 -6.67 10.28 17.40
CA THR A 107 -5.26 10.47 17.05
C THR A 107 -4.46 9.29 17.60
N ASP A 108 -3.56 8.73 16.78
CA ASP A 108 -2.76 7.56 17.16
C ASP A 108 -1.31 7.69 16.65
N ASP A 109 -0.36 7.71 17.57
CA ASP A 109 1.08 7.86 17.29
C ASP A 109 1.64 6.65 16.54
N ARG A 110 0.98 5.50 16.60
CA ARG A 110 1.34 4.34 15.79
C ARG A 110 1.16 4.59 14.29
N LEU A 111 0.45 5.64 13.89
CA LEU A 111 0.32 6.10 12.50
C LEU A 111 1.37 7.15 12.09
N LEU A 112 2.36 7.44 12.94
CA LEU A 112 3.49 8.29 12.57
C LEU A 112 4.17 7.83 11.27
N PRO A 113 4.74 8.75 10.48
CA PRO A 113 5.52 8.39 9.30
C PRO A 113 6.74 7.55 9.71
N ARG A 114 7.37 6.90 8.74
CA ARG A 114 8.57 6.11 8.97
C ARG A 114 9.76 7.01 9.35
N GLY A 115 10.52 6.62 10.37
CA GLY A 115 11.84 7.18 10.68
C GLY A 115 12.83 6.90 9.55
N LEU A 116 13.41 7.96 8.97
CA LEU A 116 14.25 7.85 7.77
C LEU A 116 15.75 7.99 8.06
N GLY A 117 16.15 8.10 9.34
CA GLY A 117 17.55 8.18 9.75
C GLY A 117 18.36 9.19 8.92
N CYS A 118 19.46 8.73 8.35
CA CYS A 118 20.41 9.55 7.57
C CYS A 118 19.83 10.15 6.28
N LEU A 119 18.63 9.77 5.86
CA LEU A 119 17.92 10.36 4.73
C LEU A 119 17.08 11.58 5.13
N THR A 120 16.71 11.71 6.40
CA THR A 120 15.86 12.80 6.91
C THR A 120 16.46 14.17 6.59
N GLY A 121 15.61 15.08 6.10
CA GLY A 121 15.98 16.44 5.68
C GLY A 121 16.76 16.52 4.36
N LEU A 122 17.11 15.38 3.74
CA LEU A 122 17.86 15.37 2.48
C LEU A 122 16.92 15.44 1.28
N ALA A 123 17.29 16.24 0.28
CA ALA A 123 16.63 16.20 -1.03
C ALA A 123 16.82 14.80 -1.64
N LYS A 124 15.75 14.22 -2.18
CA LYS A 124 15.75 12.82 -2.65
C LYS A 124 16.78 12.55 -3.74
N ARG A 125 16.97 13.51 -4.67
CA ARG A 125 18.05 13.47 -5.66
C ARG A 125 19.45 13.40 -5.01
N ARG A 126 19.69 14.21 -3.98
CA ARG A 126 20.98 14.21 -3.25
C ARG A 126 21.19 12.91 -2.49
N ALA A 127 20.13 12.31 -1.95
CA ALA A 127 20.21 10.99 -1.33
C ALA A 127 20.64 9.91 -2.34
N LEU A 128 20.02 9.91 -3.53
CA LEU A 128 20.37 8.99 -4.60
C LEU A 128 21.82 9.18 -5.08
N GLU A 129 22.26 10.43 -5.27
CA GLU A 129 23.65 10.77 -5.62
C GLU A 129 24.64 10.29 -4.54
N ARG A 130 24.31 10.48 -3.26
CA ARG A 130 25.21 10.21 -2.14
C ARG A 130 25.34 8.73 -1.82
N TYR A 131 24.23 8.00 -1.77
CA TYR A 131 24.19 6.62 -1.28
C TYR A 131 24.09 5.59 -2.42
N GLY A 132 23.87 6.04 -3.64
CA GLY A 132 23.72 5.18 -4.79
C GLY A 132 22.34 4.52 -4.87
N HIS A 133 22.08 3.90 -6.02
CA HIS A 133 20.78 3.37 -6.38
C HIS A 133 20.32 2.20 -5.51
N ASP A 134 21.21 1.25 -5.22
CA ASP A 134 20.83 0.02 -4.54
C ASP A 134 20.51 0.27 -3.06
N ALA A 135 21.31 1.07 -2.35
CA ALA A 135 20.99 1.49 -0.99
C ALA A 135 19.69 2.31 -0.93
N TYR A 136 19.48 3.21 -1.89
CA TYR A 136 18.24 3.99 -1.97
C TYR A 136 17.02 3.08 -2.11
N LEU A 137 17.05 2.10 -3.04
CA LEU A 137 15.95 1.18 -3.23
C LEU A 137 15.72 0.27 -2.02
N GLU A 138 16.81 -0.26 -1.45
CA GLU A 138 16.76 -1.10 -0.25
C GLU A 138 16.05 -0.35 0.88
N TRP A 139 16.51 0.85 1.22
CA TRP A 139 15.92 1.61 2.33
C TRP A 139 14.50 2.09 2.04
N ARG A 140 14.14 2.43 0.79
CA ARG A 140 12.82 2.98 0.46
C ARG A 140 11.74 1.94 0.25
N TYR A 141 12.09 0.78 -0.31
CA TYR A 141 11.11 -0.17 -0.81
C TYR A 141 11.23 -1.58 -0.24
N ALA A 142 12.40 -2.00 0.26
CA ALA A 142 12.50 -3.29 0.93
C ALA A 142 11.76 -3.25 2.27
N VAL A 143 11.17 -4.40 2.63
CA VAL A 143 10.44 -4.55 3.89
C VAL A 143 11.40 -4.40 5.07
N ASP A 144 12.58 -5.02 4.96
CA ASP A 144 13.60 -5.09 6.01
C ASP A 144 14.68 -4.02 5.89
N GLY A 145 14.77 -3.34 4.75
CA GLY A 145 15.79 -2.32 4.50
C GLY A 145 15.64 -1.15 5.45
N ARG A 146 16.60 -0.95 6.35
CA ARG A 146 16.62 0.14 7.34
C ARG A 146 17.68 1.19 6.96
N PRO A 147 17.32 2.47 6.78
CA PRO A 147 18.33 3.51 6.62
C PRO A 147 19.16 3.62 7.91
N PRO A 148 20.49 3.82 7.82
CA PRO A 148 21.31 4.07 8.99
C PRO A 148 20.81 5.25 9.82
N PRO A 149 21.05 5.28 11.14
CA PRO A 149 20.75 6.45 11.96
C PRO A 149 21.42 7.72 11.42
N ALA A 150 20.76 8.87 11.59
CA ALA A 150 21.38 10.17 11.36
C ALA A 150 22.40 10.48 12.45
N THR A 151 23.43 11.26 12.11
CA THR A 151 24.31 11.86 13.12
C THR A 151 23.65 13.06 13.77
N VAL A 152 24.09 13.41 14.98
CA VAL A 152 23.64 14.63 15.68
C VAL A 152 23.88 15.89 14.82
N ALA A 153 24.99 15.93 14.08
CA ALA A 153 25.31 17.04 13.18
C ALA A 153 24.31 17.16 12.02
N GLN A 154 23.83 16.03 11.46
CA GLN A 154 22.76 16.04 10.46
C GLN A 154 21.45 16.55 11.08
N ALA A 155 21.10 16.05 12.26
CA ALA A 155 19.86 16.42 12.95
C ALA A 155 19.80 17.91 13.31
N ALA A 156 20.92 18.50 13.73
CA ALA A 156 21.03 19.92 14.04
C ALA A 156 20.64 20.82 12.86
N GLY A 157 20.96 20.39 11.62
CA GLY A 157 20.70 21.14 10.39
C GLY A 157 19.32 20.93 9.76
N TRP A 158 18.42 20.17 10.38
CA TRP A 158 17.13 19.91 9.77
C TRP A 158 16.21 21.14 9.73
N PRO A 159 15.45 21.32 8.63
CA PRO A 159 14.63 22.53 8.41
C PRO A 159 13.33 22.55 9.23
N TRP A 160 12.85 21.41 9.69
CA TRP A 160 11.64 21.28 10.51
C TRP A 160 11.94 20.50 11.80
N ARG A 161 10.96 20.46 12.70
CA ARG A 161 10.98 19.63 13.92
C ARG A 161 9.63 18.89 14.05
N PRO A 162 9.58 17.75 14.76
CA PRO A 162 8.30 17.14 15.13
C PRO A 162 7.48 18.10 16.02
N PRO A 163 6.14 17.94 16.09
CA PRO A 163 5.31 18.68 17.03
C PRO A 163 5.62 18.28 18.46
N GLY A 164 5.99 19.25 19.31
CA GLY A 164 6.22 19.02 20.74
C GLY A 164 7.25 17.92 21.02
N GLU A 165 7.01 17.15 22.10
CA GLU A 165 7.85 16.02 22.53
C GLU A 165 7.33 14.66 21.99
N LEU A 166 6.62 14.68 20.87
CA LEU A 166 5.96 13.51 20.29
C LEU A 166 6.93 12.38 19.91
N VAL A 167 8.17 12.76 19.59
CA VAL A 167 9.24 11.84 19.19
C VAL A 167 10.47 12.22 19.99
N ASP A 168 11.03 11.28 20.75
CA ASP A 168 12.28 11.52 21.47
C ASP A 168 13.48 11.64 20.49
N ASP A 169 14.56 12.27 20.94
CA ASP A 169 15.74 12.54 20.10
C ASP A 169 16.36 11.26 19.53
N ALA A 170 16.32 10.14 20.25
CA ALA A 170 16.90 8.88 19.80
C ALA A 170 16.06 8.25 18.67
N ALA A 171 14.74 8.24 18.82
CA ALA A 171 13.80 7.79 17.80
C ALA A 171 13.82 8.71 16.57
N LEU A 172 13.99 10.02 16.77
CA LEU A 172 14.01 11.01 15.71
C LEU A 172 15.19 10.81 14.74
N ILE A 173 16.37 10.47 15.27
CA ILE A 173 17.56 10.19 14.46
C ILE A 173 17.65 8.73 14.02
N ALA A 174 16.89 7.83 14.62
CA ALA A 174 16.86 6.43 14.23
C ALA A 174 16.26 6.26 12.81
N GLY A 175 16.68 5.19 12.15
CA GLY A 175 15.98 4.69 10.97
C GLY A 175 15.03 3.57 11.37
N GLU A 176 13.81 3.58 10.82
CA GLU A 176 12.88 2.45 10.86
C GLU A 176 12.98 1.67 9.54
N SER A 177 12.80 0.36 9.58
CA SER A 177 12.44 -0.48 8.43
C SER A 177 10.92 -0.40 8.19
N LEU A 178 10.44 -0.85 7.03
CA LEU A 178 8.98 -0.94 6.81
C LEU A 178 8.36 -2.03 7.72
N ARG A 179 9.11 -3.08 8.07
CA ARG A 179 8.70 -4.09 9.07
C ARG A 179 8.41 -3.48 10.43
N ASP A 180 9.24 -2.56 10.93
CA ASP A 180 8.97 -1.91 12.23
C ASP A 180 7.66 -1.11 12.17
N VAL A 181 7.46 -0.38 11.06
CA VAL A 181 6.22 0.39 10.85
C VAL A 181 5.01 -0.53 10.80
N ILE A 182 5.10 -1.68 10.13
CA ILE A 182 4.05 -2.71 10.13
C ILE A 182 3.74 -3.15 11.56
N GLY A 183 4.76 -3.47 12.35
CA GLY A 183 4.60 -3.94 13.73
C GLY A 183 3.85 -2.96 14.63
N ARG A 184 4.11 -1.64 14.50
CA ARG A 184 3.36 -0.63 15.28
C ARG A 184 1.99 -0.32 14.69
N VAL A 185 1.80 -0.40 13.38
CA VAL A 185 0.51 -0.13 12.72
C VAL A 185 -0.49 -1.27 12.91
N GLU A 186 -0.04 -2.52 13.01
CA GLU A 186 -0.90 -3.69 13.17
C GLU A 186 -1.85 -3.61 14.38
N PRO A 187 -1.44 -3.13 15.56
CA PRO A 187 -2.34 -2.83 16.67
C PRO A 187 -3.46 -1.82 16.32
N VAL A 188 -3.20 -0.80 15.50
CA VAL A 188 -4.25 0.15 15.06
C VAL A 188 -5.32 -0.59 14.25
N TRP A 189 -4.88 -1.48 13.35
CA TRP A 189 -5.79 -2.33 12.58
C TRP A 189 -6.59 -3.28 13.48
N THR A 190 -5.91 -4.08 14.30
CA THR A 190 -6.51 -5.20 15.05
C THR A 190 -7.37 -4.74 16.23
N GLN A 191 -7.01 -3.63 16.89
CA GLN A 191 -7.66 -3.15 18.11
C GLN A 191 -8.68 -2.02 17.88
N THR A 192 -8.52 -1.23 16.80
CA THR A 192 -9.35 -0.04 16.57
C THR A 192 -10.16 -0.14 15.29
N VAL A 193 -9.50 -0.32 14.14
CA VAL A 193 -10.15 -0.22 12.83
C VAL A 193 -10.99 -1.46 12.50
N ARG A 194 -10.44 -2.67 12.60
CA ARG A 194 -11.16 -3.92 12.28
C ARG A 194 -12.40 -4.13 13.16
N PRO A 195 -12.36 -3.89 14.49
CA PRO A 195 -13.57 -3.99 15.32
C PRO A 195 -14.68 -3.02 14.91
N ALA A 196 -14.33 -1.78 14.52
CA ALA A 196 -15.31 -0.82 14.02
C ALA A 196 -15.93 -1.29 12.68
N LEU A 197 -15.11 -1.78 11.75
CA LEU A 197 -15.58 -2.35 10.48
C LEU A 197 -16.47 -3.58 10.69
N ALA A 198 -16.13 -4.47 11.64
CA ALA A 198 -16.95 -5.63 12.01
C ALA A 198 -18.29 -5.26 12.69
N ALA A 199 -18.44 -4.00 13.11
CA ALA A 199 -19.69 -3.42 13.57
C ALA A 199 -20.49 -2.75 12.42
N GLY A 200 -20.02 -2.85 11.17
CA GLY A 200 -20.65 -2.24 10.00
C GLY A 200 -20.34 -0.75 9.82
N ARG A 201 -19.37 -0.20 10.56
CA ARG A 201 -19.04 1.23 10.51
C ARG A 201 -18.17 1.59 9.32
N GLY A 202 -18.30 2.82 8.85
CA GLY A 202 -17.35 3.47 7.95
C GLY A 202 -16.13 4.00 8.71
N VAL A 203 -14.92 3.65 8.29
CA VAL A 203 -13.67 4.09 8.92
C VAL A 203 -12.77 4.79 7.91
N LEU A 204 -12.30 6.00 8.26
CA LEU A 204 -11.30 6.74 7.49
C LEU A 204 -9.98 6.81 8.26
N VAL A 205 -8.90 6.40 7.63
CA VAL A 205 -7.53 6.52 8.18
C VAL A 205 -6.77 7.58 7.39
N VAL A 206 -6.36 8.67 8.06
CA VAL A 206 -5.56 9.74 7.45
C VAL A 206 -4.14 9.72 8.00
N ALA A 207 -3.17 9.33 7.16
CA ALA A 207 -1.77 9.20 7.58
C ALA A 207 -0.79 9.51 6.43
N HIS A 208 0.40 8.91 6.45
CA HIS A 208 1.52 9.23 5.56
C HIS A 208 1.78 8.11 4.54
N GLY A 209 2.62 8.38 3.55
CA GLY A 209 2.94 7.41 2.49
C GLY A 209 3.39 6.03 3.02
N ASP A 210 4.47 5.97 3.79
CA ASP A 210 5.02 4.69 4.26
C ASP A 210 4.19 4.04 5.37
N SER A 211 3.58 4.83 6.26
CA SER A 211 2.66 4.29 7.28
C SER A 211 1.42 3.68 6.65
N LEU A 212 0.87 4.26 5.58
CA LEU A 212 -0.25 3.69 4.85
C LEU A 212 0.16 2.51 3.97
N ARG A 213 1.40 2.46 3.45
CA ARG A 213 1.93 1.25 2.80
C ARG A 213 2.00 0.09 3.78
N ALA A 214 2.50 0.34 4.99
CA ALA A 214 2.49 -0.64 6.07
C ALA A 214 1.06 -1.04 6.47
N PHE A 215 0.16 -0.07 6.64
CA PHE A 215 -1.25 -0.32 6.97
C PHE A 215 -1.93 -1.21 5.92
N ARG A 216 -1.72 -0.89 4.64
CA ARG A 216 -2.21 -1.69 3.51
C ARG A 216 -1.66 -3.11 3.54
N ALA A 217 -0.38 -3.28 3.87
CA ALA A 217 0.23 -4.62 4.00
C ALA A 217 -0.46 -5.46 5.08
N VAL A 218 -0.78 -4.85 6.23
CA VAL A 218 -1.52 -5.50 7.33
C VAL A 218 -2.93 -5.89 6.85
N VAL A 219 -3.64 -4.96 6.22
CA VAL A 219 -5.03 -5.16 5.78
C VAL A 219 -5.15 -6.23 4.69
N GLU A 220 -4.20 -6.26 3.74
CA GLU A 220 -4.20 -7.20 2.61
C GLU A 220 -3.56 -8.56 2.98
N GLY A 221 -3.11 -8.74 4.23
CA GLY A 221 -2.43 -9.97 4.66
C GLY A 221 -1.08 -10.20 3.97
N LEU A 222 -0.46 -9.14 3.44
CA LEU A 222 0.77 -9.19 2.64
C LEU A 222 2.05 -9.07 3.50
N ALA A 223 2.00 -9.47 4.77
CA ALA A 223 3.09 -9.28 5.74
C ALA A 223 4.42 -9.98 5.40
N GLY A 224 4.52 -10.69 4.28
CA GLY A 224 5.77 -11.27 3.74
C GLY A 224 5.97 -11.10 2.23
N ALA A 225 5.04 -10.42 1.53
CA ALA A 225 5.18 -10.18 0.09
C ALA A 225 5.90 -8.86 -0.15
N SER A 226 6.70 -8.79 -1.21
CA SER A 226 7.35 -7.55 -1.61
C SER A 226 6.29 -6.47 -1.83
N LEU A 227 6.27 -5.45 -0.97
CA LEU A 227 5.49 -4.20 -1.13
C LEU A 227 6.13 -3.33 -2.23
N ALA A 228 6.61 -3.99 -3.30
CA ALA A 228 7.40 -3.45 -4.39
C ALA A 228 6.66 -2.38 -5.19
N ASP A 229 5.36 -2.22 -5.01
CA ASP A 229 4.57 -1.34 -5.85
C ASP A 229 3.85 -0.24 -5.05
N GLY A 230 4.19 1.00 -5.42
CA GLY A 230 3.35 2.17 -5.21
C GLY A 230 3.69 3.03 -3.99
N SER A 231 4.33 4.18 -4.25
CA SER A 231 4.08 5.35 -3.42
C SER A 231 2.58 5.63 -3.36
N ILE A 232 2.02 5.82 -2.17
CA ILE A 232 0.62 6.23 -2.06
C ILE A 232 0.55 7.73 -2.42
N THR A 233 -0.25 8.05 -3.43
CA THR A 233 -0.43 9.43 -3.91
C THR A 233 -1.06 10.29 -2.82
N PRO A 234 -0.56 11.52 -2.57
CA PRO A 234 -1.18 12.47 -1.65
C PRO A 234 -2.66 12.65 -1.96
N ALA A 235 -3.50 12.70 -0.91
CA ALA A 235 -4.91 13.04 -0.97
C ALA A 235 -5.74 12.27 -2.03
N GLN A 236 -5.31 11.08 -2.42
CA GLN A 236 -6.09 10.18 -3.26
C GLN A 236 -6.68 9.07 -2.39
N PRO A 237 -8.01 9.03 -2.17
CA PRO A 237 -8.63 8.00 -1.35
C PRO A 237 -8.44 6.59 -1.93
N LEU A 238 -8.12 5.63 -1.06
CA LEU A 238 -8.14 4.19 -1.36
C LEU A 238 -9.31 3.56 -0.61
N LEU A 239 -10.27 2.99 -1.35
CA LEU A 239 -11.51 2.43 -0.80
C LEU A 239 -11.44 0.90 -0.71
N TYR A 240 -11.86 0.36 0.42
CA TYR A 240 -11.93 -1.06 0.70
C TYR A 240 -13.31 -1.41 1.27
N VAL A 241 -13.83 -2.57 0.89
CA VAL A 241 -15.09 -3.12 1.43
C VAL A 241 -14.75 -4.33 2.30
N THR A 242 -15.43 -4.46 3.44
CA THR A 242 -15.22 -5.59 4.36
C THR A 242 -16.35 -6.61 4.33
N GLY A 243 -16.03 -7.84 4.71
CA GLY A 243 -17.02 -8.84 5.12
C GLY A 243 -17.60 -8.51 6.49
N GLY A 244 -18.55 -9.33 6.95
CA GLY A 244 -19.21 -9.17 8.25
C GLY A 244 -18.30 -9.42 9.47
N ASP A 245 -17.11 -9.96 9.26
CA ASP A 245 -16.04 -10.14 10.25
C ASP A 245 -15.06 -8.94 10.31
N GLY A 246 -15.29 -7.91 9.48
CA GLY A 246 -14.43 -6.73 9.37
C GLY A 246 -13.16 -6.94 8.55
N HIS A 247 -12.93 -8.13 7.99
CA HIS A 247 -11.83 -8.37 7.07
C HIS A 247 -12.13 -7.79 5.69
N VAL A 248 -11.13 -7.22 5.03
CA VAL A 248 -11.27 -6.69 3.67
C VAL A 248 -11.50 -7.85 2.70
N VAL A 249 -12.59 -7.77 1.94
CA VAL A 249 -12.99 -8.79 0.94
C VAL A 249 -12.72 -8.32 -0.49
N ALA A 250 -12.63 -7.01 -0.71
CA ALA A 250 -12.29 -6.43 -2.00
C ALA A 250 -11.64 -5.06 -1.80
N LEU A 251 -10.67 -4.76 -2.67
CA LEU A 251 -10.44 -3.37 -3.07
C LEU A 251 -11.74 -2.92 -3.74
N GLY A 252 -12.42 -1.91 -3.20
CA GLY A 252 -13.58 -1.31 -3.86
C GLY A 252 -13.16 -1.02 -5.29
N GLU A 253 -13.83 -1.71 -6.23
CA GLU A 253 -13.28 -2.15 -7.53
C GLU A 253 -12.17 -1.23 -8.04
N ARG A 254 -11.03 -1.79 -8.49
CA ARG A 254 -9.94 -0.98 -9.08
C ARG A 254 -10.49 0.08 -10.05
N GLU A 255 -11.59 -0.18 -10.75
CA GLU A 255 -12.34 0.81 -11.52
C GLU A 255 -12.93 1.98 -10.73
N GLN A 256 -13.58 1.79 -9.58
CA GLN A 256 -14.18 2.88 -8.81
C GLN A 256 -13.10 3.80 -8.23
N THR A 257 -12.05 3.24 -7.62
CA THR A 257 -10.86 4.00 -7.19
C THR A 257 -10.14 4.66 -8.39
N GLN A 258 -10.06 4.00 -9.55
CA GLN A 258 -9.48 4.58 -10.76
C GLN A 258 -10.39 5.61 -11.45
N ARG A 259 -11.72 5.49 -11.38
CA ARG A 259 -12.72 6.44 -11.91
C ARG A 259 -12.70 7.71 -11.08
N VAL A 260 -12.68 7.55 -9.77
CA VAL A 260 -12.41 8.58 -8.75
C VAL A 260 -11.08 9.28 -9.08
N ALA A 261 -9.96 8.55 -9.14
CA ALA A 261 -8.64 9.12 -9.46
C ALA A 261 -8.53 9.75 -10.88
N ARG A 262 -9.20 9.19 -11.89
CA ARG A 262 -9.30 9.76 -13.25
C ARG A 262 -10.15 11.03 -13.28
N GLY A 263 -11.18 11.12 -12.43
CA GLY A 263 -12.00 12.32 -12.25
C GLY A 263 -11.19 13.51 -11.71
N LEU A 264 -10.31 13.28 -10.73
CA LEU A 264 -9.41 14.31 -10.18
C LEU A 264 -8.37 14.78 -11.22
N ARG A 265 -7.82 13.84 -12.01
CA ARG A 265 -6.89 14.15 -13.12
C ARG A 265 -7.54 15.01 -14.20
N ARG A 266 -8.78 14.70 -14.60
CA ARG A 266 -9.52 15.45 -15.63
C ARG A 266 -9.94 16.85 -15.20
N ARG A 267 -10.17 17.06 -13.90
CA ARG A 267 -10.52 18.38 -13.33
C ARG A 267 -9.28 19.22 -12.96
N GLY A 268 -8.07 18.74 -13.26
CA GLY A 268 -6.81 19.44 -12.95
C GLY A 268 -6.43 19.48 -11.47
N VAL A 269 -7.12 18.71 -10.62
CA VAL A 269 -6.99 18.78 -9.15
C VAL A 269 -5.98 17.79 -8.58
N ALA A 270 -5.79 16.63 -9.24
CA ALA A 270 -4.69 15.72 -8.92
C ALA A 270 -3.88 15.49 -10.20
N ALA A 271 -2.69 16.08 -10.29
CA ALA A 271 -1.74 15.66 -11.31
C ALA A 271 -1.04 14.37 -10.82
N ASP A 272 -0.68 13.49 -11.75
CA ASP A 272 0.22 12.37 -11.48
C ASP A 272 1.62 12.94 -11.19
N ARG A 273 1.81 13.38 -9.94
CA ARG A 273 3.02 14.04 -9.42
C ARG A 273 3.83 13.06 -8.58
N ALA A 274 3.91 11.80 -9.01
CA ALA A 274 4.97 10.95 -8.50
C ALA A 274 6.32 11.68 -8.70
N ASP A 275 7.17 11.65 -7.69
CA ASP A 275 8.48 12.29 -7.72
C ASP A 275 9.24 11.85 -8.99
N PRO A 276 9.84 12.76 -9.78
CA PRO A 276 10.64 12.39 -10.95
C PRO A 276 11.70 11.31 -10.68
N VAL A 277 12.36 11.35 -9.52
CA VAL A 277 13.34 10.35 -9.09
C VAL A 277 12.65 9.01 -8.86
N GLU A 278 11.58 8.97 -8.07
CA GLU A 278 10.85 7.73 -7.79
C GLU A 278 10.13 7.18 -9.05
N ARG A 279 9.73 8.04 -10.00
CA ARG A 279 9.16 7.63 -11.30
C ARG A 279 10.18 6.95 -12.19
N ASP A 280 11.40 7.49 -12.29
CA ASP A 280 12.47 6.86 -13.09
C ASP A 280 12.85 5.50 -12.49
N LEU A 281 12.99 5.44 -11.17
CA LEU A 281 13.26 4.21 -10.43
C LEU A 281 12.15 3.18 -10.61
N GLY A 282 10.88 3.59 -10.51
CA GLY A 282 9.73 2.71 -10.72
C GLY A 282 9.70 2.10 -12.11
N ARG A 283 10.00 2.88 -13.16
CA ARG A 283 10.13 2.34 -14.54
C ARG A 283 11.27 1.32 -14.64
N ARG A 284 12.43 1.60 -14.06
CA ARG A 284 13.59 0.69 -14.09
C ARG A 284 13.34 -0.59 -13.29
N GLN A 285 12.62 -0.51 -12.17
CA GLN A 285 12.26 -1.66 -11.35
C GLN A 285 11.23 -2.55 -12.06
N GLN A 286 10.23 -1.94 -12.72
CA GLN A 286 9.27 -2.66 -13.57
C GLN A 286 9.97 -3.37 -14.75
N ILE A 287 10.98 -2.75 -15.38
CA ILE A 287 11.79 -3.40 -16.41
C ILE A 287 12.55 -4.62 -15.84
N ARG A 288 13.24 -4.48 -14.70
CA ARG A 288 13.96 -5.61 -14.06
C ARG A 288 13.05 -6.74 -13.59
N GLN A 289 11.83 -6.42 -13.16
CA GLN A 289 10.83 -7.43 -12.81
C GLN A 289 10.25 -8.09 -14.06
N GLY A 290 10.03 -7.33 -15.14
CA GLY A 290 9.63 -7.85 -16.44
C GLY A 290 10.66 -8.83 -17.00
N GLU A 291 11.95 -8.52 -16.92
CA GLU A 291 13.08 -9.40 -17.29
C GLU A 291 13.12 -10.68 -16.45
N ARG A 292 12.83 -10.60 -15.14
CA ARG A 292 12.70 -11.79 -14.28
C ARG A 292 11.43 -12.61 -14.55
N VAL A 293 10.35 -12.00 -15.03
CA VAL A 293 9.10 -12.69 -15.37
C VAL A 293 9.19 -13.39 -16.72
N VAL A 294 9.95 -12.86 -17.70
CA VAL A 294 10.16 -13.58 -18.98
C VAL A 294 11.02 -14.84 -18.83
N ASP A 295 11.88 -14.93 -17.81
CA ASP A 295 12.63 -16.16 -17.49
C ASP A 295 11.82 -17.20 -16.69
N ALA A 296 10.64 -16.84 -16.18
CA ALA A 296 9.73 -17.73 -15.43
C ALA A 296 8.43 -18.02 -16.20
N GLY A 297 8.48 -18.00 -17.54
CA GLY A 297 7.33 -18.26 -18.39
C GLY A 297 6.85 -19.72 -18.37
N VAL A 298 5.91 -20.04 -17.48
CA VAL A 298 4.92 -21.10 -17.78
C VAL A 298 4.01 -20.54 -18.86
N ALA A 299 4.19 -21.00 -20.10
CA ALA A 299 3.28 -20.69 -21.19
C ALA A 299 1.92 -21.35 -20.91
N VAL A 300 0.91 -20.56 -20.55
CA VAL A 300 -0.48 -20.99 -20.57
C VAL A 300 -1.03 -20.70 -21.96
N GLU A 301 -0.99 -21.69 -22.83
CA GLU A 301 -1.61 -21.63 -24.15
C GLU A 301 -3.12 -21.89 -23.99
N VAL A 302 -3.92 -20.87 -24.24
CA VAL A 302 -5.38 -20.97 -24.23
C VAL A 302 -5.84 -21.59 -25.55
N GLN A 303 -6.11 -22.90 -25.56
CA GLN A 303 -6.78 -23.55 -26.69
C GLN A 303 -8.28 -23.27 -26.64
N ARG A 304 -8.78 -22.54 -27.65
CA ARG A 304 -10.22 -22.49 -27.97
C ARG A 304 -10.63 -23.83 -28.57
N GLY A 305 -11.68 -24.43 -28.00
CA GLY A 305 -12.14 -25.76 -28.33
C GLY A 305 -12.68 -25.93 -29.76
N GLY A 306 -12.46 -27.12 -30.29
CA GLY A 306 -13.12 -27.62 -31.50
C GLY A 306 -12.54 -28.96 -31.97
N GLY A 307 -13.21 -30.07 -31.65
CA GLY A 307 -13.20 -31.29 -32.46
C GLY A 307 -12.19 -32.40 -32.15
N VAL A 308 -12.71 -33.49 -31.58
CA VAL A 308 -12.43 -34.93 -31.83
C VAL A 308 -10.97 -35.41 -32.08
N GLY A 309 -10.47 -36.28 -31.19
CA GLY A 309 -9.64 -37.43 -31.59
C GLY A 309 -8.19 -37.52 -31.05
N HIS A 310 -8.02 -38.35 -30.02
CA HIS A 310 -6.88 -39.23 -29.65
C HIS A 310 -5.38 -38.82 -29.63
N ARG A 311 -4.73 -39.44 -28.61
CA ARG A 311 -3.31 -39.83 -28.38
C ARG A 311 -2.38 -38.79 -27.72
N ILE A 312 -2.10 -39.03 -26.44
CA ILE A 312 -0.95 -38.49 -25.70
C ILE A 312 0.28 -39.32 -26.07
N LEU A 313 1.31 -38.66 -26.61
CA LEU A 313 2.65 -39.20 -26.80
C LEU A 313 3.62 -38.31 -26.02
N LEU A 314 4.14 -38.79 -24.89
CA LEU A 314 5.24 -38.15 -24.17
C LEU A 314 6.52 -38.32 -24.99
N GLY A 315 7.05 -37.21 -25.52
CA GLY A 315 8.37 -37.15 -26.12
C GLY A 315 9.23 -36.12 -25.39
N MET A 316 10.19 -36.59 -24.58
CA MET A 316 11.29 -35.77 -24.10
C MET A 316 12.13 -35.30 -25.29
N ARG A 317 12.39 -33.98 -25.39
CA ARG A 317 13.45 -33.45 -26.24
C ARG A 317 14.36 -32.55 -25.44
N THR A 318 15.54 -33.07 -25.15
CA THR A 318 16.78 -32.30 -25.00
C THR A 318 17.16 -31.72 -26.36
N GLY A 319 17.57 -30.46 -26.39
CA GLY A 319 17.92 -29.78 -27.65
C GLY A 319 18.87 -28.62 -27.42
N CYS A 320 20.17 -28.93 -27.38
CA CYS A 320 21.24 -27.99 -27.70
C CYS A 320 21.12 -27.56 -29.17
N ALA A 321 21.33 -26.28 -29.46
CA ALA A 321 21.59 -25.78 -30.81
C ALA A 321 22.79 -24.81 -30.79
N GLY A 322 23.97 -25.32 -31.15
CA GLY A 322 24.96 -24.58 -31.95
C GLY A 322 24.70 -24.91 -33.43
N ALA A 323 25.22 -24.24 -34.45
CA ALA A 323 26.31 -23.27 -34.56
C ALA A 323 26.16 -22.54 -35.92
N GLY A 324 26.83 -21.39 -36.09
CA GLY A 324 26.92 -20.72 -37.39
C GLY A 324 28.03 -19.67 -37.49
N ARG A 325 29.21 -20.13 -37.97
CA ARG A 325 30.33 -19.40 -38.60
C ARG A 325 31.41 -18.78 -37.70
N ARG A 326 32.55 -19.50 -37.66
CA ARG A 326 33.89 -19.05 -37.26
C ARG A 326 34.54 -18.29 -38.42
N ARG A 327 35.28 -17.21 -38.12
CA ARG A 327 36.48 -16.82 -38.87
C ARG A 327 37.68 -17.07 -37.95
N THR A 328 38.65 -17.78 -38.50
CA THR A 328 39.94 -18.14 -37.90
C THR A 328 40.96 -17.04 -38.14
N CYS A 329 41.63 -16.57 -37.10
CA CYS A 329 43.02 -16.10 -37.13
C CYS A 329 43.64 -16.44 -35.77
N GLY A 330 44.72 -17.24 -35.77
CA GLY A 330 45.68 -17.34 -34.67
C GLY A 330 47.05 -16.85 -35.16
N PRO A 331 48.11 -16.96 -34.34
CA PRO A 331 48.50 -15.99 -33.31
C PRO A 331 49.80 -15.25 -33.70
N PRO A 332 50.36 -14.41 -32.80
CA PRO A 332 51.69 -14.78 -32.34
C PRO A 332 51.92 -14.60 -30.82
N GLU A 333 52.64 -15.59 -30.29
CA GLU A 333 53.77 -15.51 -29.34
C GLU A 333 53.73 -14.54 -28.15
N GLY A 334 53.66 -15.15 -26.96
CA GLY A 334 54.66 -15.03 -25.88
C GLY A 334 55.00 -13.65 -25.32
N VAL A 335 54.69 -13.43 -24.04
CA VAL A 335 55.67 -13.16 -22.96
C VAL A 335 54.95 -13.31 -21.62
N SER A 336 55.53 -14.16 -20.77
CA SER A 336 55.25 -14.32 -19.34
C SER A 336 55.77 -13.11 -18.56
N ARG A 337 54.99 -12.59 -17.60
CA ARG A 337 55.52 -11.98 -16.36
C ARG A 337 54.56 -12.18 -15.18
N SER A 338 55.10 -12.81 -14.14
CA SER A 338 54.67 -12.79 -12.75
C SER A 338 54.96 -11.43 -12.08
N TRP A 339 54.84 -11.37 -10.75
CA TRP A 339 55.09 -10.29 -9.77
C TRP A 339 53.77 -9.68 -9.27
N ALA A 340 53.45 -9.64 -7.97
CA ALA A 340 54.08 -10.11 -6.74
C ALA A 340 52.98 -10.35 -5.70
#